data_AF-A0A0P9PNF6-F1
#
_entry.id   AF-A0A0P9PNF6-F1
#
_cell.length_a   1.000
_cell.length_b   1.000
_cell.length_c   1.000
_cell.angle_alpha   90.00
_cell.angle_beta   90.00
_cell.angle_gamma   90.00
#
_symmetry.space_group_name_H-M   'P 1'
#
loop_
_entity.id
_entity.type
_entity.pdbx_description
1 polymer ?
#
loop_
_entity_poly.entity_id
_entity_poly.type
_entity_poly.pdbx_seq_one_letter_code
_entity_poly.pdbx_strand_id
1 'polypeptide(L)'
;MEDAFEAERQKASRPYDGMPEFSDKHKQIGEQLLTTAATLERTYQAFHARRPQVLQPQRDELSHLHRQWLSDLDAFKDSLRRQGAEPKVLEYVNEVFGRLAERIKQLSG
;
A
#
# COMPACT_ATOMS: atom_id res chain seq x y z
N MET A 1 -43.27 6.84 5.06
CA MET A 1 -41.95 7.23 4.52
C MET A 1 -40.91 6.48 5.33
N GLU A 2 -40.87 5.16 5.19
CA GLU A 2 -40.05 4.26 6.04
C GLU A 2 -39.36 3.14 5.23
N ASP A 3 -39.24 3.29 3.91
CA ASP A 3 -38.59 2.29 3.03
C ASP A 3 -37.07 2.52 2.84
N ALA A 4 -36.51 3.62 3.35
CA ALA A 4 -35.09 3.93 3.18
C ALA A 4 -34.16 3.16 4.14
N PHE A 5 -34.67 2.65 5.26
CA PHE A 5 -33.88 1.98 6.30
C PHE A 5 -33.70 0.47 6.06
N GLU A 6 -34.67 -0.20 5.44
CA GLU A 6 -34.55 -1.65 5.16
C GLU A 6 -33.52 -1.96 4.06
N ALA A 7 -33.31 -1.04 3.11
CA ALA A 7 -32.30 -1.18 2.06
C ALA A 7 -30.85 -1.07 2.56
N GLU A 8 -30.60 -0.45 3.72
CA GLU A 8 -29.28 -0.46 4.35
C GLU A 8 -29.00 -1.77 5.09
N ARG A 9 -30.03 -2.43 5.65
CA ARG A 9 -29.90 -3.72 6.36
C ARG A 9 -29.59 -4.91 5.45
N GLN A 10 -29.94 -4.81 4.16
CA GLN A 10 -29.69 -5.84 3.15
C GLN A 10 -28.37 -5.66 2.37
N LYS A 11 -27.55 -4.66 2.71
CA LYS A 11 -26.19 -4.60 2.15
C LYS A 11 -25.42 -5.77 2.75
N ALA A 12 -25.02 -6.71 1.89
CA ALA A 12 -24.06 -7.75 2.24
C ALA A 12 -22.94 -7.10 3.07
N SER A 13 -22.69 -7.63 4.27
CA SER A 13 -21.60 -7.14 5.13
C SER A 13 -20.38 -6.91 4.26
N ARG A 14 -19.89 -5.66 4.26
CA ARG A 14 -18.71 -5.33 3.47
C ARG A 14 -17.61 -6.30 3.90
N PRO A 15 -16.69 -6.69 3.01
CA PRO A 15 -15.60 -7.60 3.38
C PRO A 15 -14.73 -7.06 4.53
N TYR A 16 -14.81 -5.74 4.80
CA TYR A 16 -14.15 -5.01 5.89
C TYR A 16 -15.01 -4.81 7.14
N ASP A 17 -16.30 -5.17 7.09
CA ASP A 17 -17.22 -5.07 8.21
C ASP A 17 -16.76 -6.02 9.32
N GLY A 18 -16.54 -5.48 10.52
CA GLY A 18 -15.97 -6.21 11.66
C GLY A 18 -14.45 -6.40 11.63
N MET A 19 -13.70 -5.74 10.74
CA MET A 19 -12.24 -5.72 10.87
C MET A 19 -11.83 -4.92 12.12
N PRO A 20 -10.86 -5.43 12.90
CA PRO A 20 -10.35 -4.69 14.05
C PRO A 20 -9.66 -3.42 13.54
N GLU A 21 -9.91 -2.31 14.23
CA GLU A 21 -9.27 -1.06 13.88
C GLU A 21 -7.76 -1.15 14.09
N PHE A 22 -7.00 -0.58 13.15
CA PHE A 22 -5.57 -0.37 13.33
C PHE A 22 -5.34 0.62 14.48
N SER A 23 -4.24 0.42 15.21
CA SER A 23 -3.74 1.46 16.13
C SER A 23 -3.43 2.74 15.36
N ASP A 24 -3.54 3.90 16.00
CA ASP A 24 -3.21 5.18 15.36
C ASP A 24 -1.80 5.19 14.76
N LYS A 25 -0.85 4.54 15.45
CA LYS A 25 0.51 4.36 14.96
C LYS A 25 0.55 3.57 13.65
N HIS A 26 -0.20 2.48 13.55
CA HIS A 26 -0.24 1.68 12.32
C HIS A 26 -0.98 2.38 11.19
N LYS A 27 -2.04 3.14 11.50
CA LYS A 27 -2.73 4.00 10.53
C LYS A 27 -1.72 4.99 9.92
N GLN A 28 -0.98 5.71 10.77
CA GLN A 28 0.04 6.67 10.32
C GLN A 28 1.16 6.03 9.49
N ILE A 29 1.70 4.88 9.93
CA ILE A 29 2.74 4.17 9.15
C ILE A 29 2.17 3.68 7.82
N GLY A 30 0.94 3.15 7.80
CA GLY A 30 0.26 2.71 6.59
C GLY A 30 0.04 3.87 5.60
N GLU A 31 -0.41 5.02 6.07
CA GLU A 31 -0.57 6.25 5.26
C GLU A 31 0.76 6.71 4.65
N GLN A 32 1.84 6.66 5.44
CA GLN A 32 3.17 7.01 4.95
C GLN A 32 3.64 6.04 3.88
N LEU A 33 3.45 4.73 4.07
CA LEU A 33 3.80 3.71 3.08
C LEU A 33 3.02 3.90 1.77
N LEU A 34 1.72 4.22 1.84
CA LEU A 34 0.88 4.50 0.67
C LEU A 34 1.35 5.76 -0.07
N THR A 35 1.67 6.83 0.67
CA THR A 35 2.17 8.09 0.11
C THR A 35 3.50 7.89 -0.60
N THR A 36 4.42 7.15 0.01
CA THR A 36 5.71 6.82 -0.58
C THR A 36 5.53 5.95 -1.83
N ALA A 37 4.65 4.95 -1.80
CA ALA A 37 4.34 4.11 -2.95
C ALA A 37 3.80 4.93 -4.14
N ALA A 38 2.85 5.83 -3.88
CA ALA A 38 2.29 6.72 -4.92
C ALA A 38 3.37 7.65 -5.52
N THR A 39 4.27 8.15 -4.68
CA THR A 39 5.39 8.98 -5.12
C THR A 39 6.38 8.19 -5.98
N LEU A 40 6.74 6.97 -5.57
CA LEU A 40 7.59 6.07 -6.35
C LEU A 40 6.96 5.76 -7.71
N GLU A 41 5.69 5.37 -7.73
CA GLU A 41 4.97 5.03 -8.96
C GLU A 41 4.98 6.20 -9.95
N ARG A 42 4.59 7.40 -9.49
CA ARG A 42 4.57 8.62 -10.31
C ARG A 42 5.96 8.97 -10.83
N THR A 43 6.98 8.79 -10.00
CA THR A 43 8.36 9.08 -10.39
C THR A 43 8.82 8.09 -11.46
N TYR A 44 8.66 6.77 -11.27
CA TYR A 44 9.01 5.80 -12.30
C TYR A 44 8.26 6.04 -13.63
N GLN A 45 6.97 6.39 -13.58
CA GLN A 45 6.21 6.77 -14.78
C GLN A 45 6.81 8.00 -15.49
N ALA A 46 7.20 9.02 -14.74
CA ALA A 46 7.85 10.20 -15.29
C ALA A 46 9.23 9.88 -15.90
N PHE A 47 9.94 8.89 -15.36
CA PHE A 47 11.21 8.40 -15.91
C PHE A 47 11.00 7.66 -17.24
N HIS A 48 9.99 6.80 -17.34
CA HIS A 48 9.63 6.12 -18.60
C HIS A 48 9.28 7.10 -19.72
N ALA A 49 8.70 8.26 -19.38
CA ALA A 49 8.40 9.31 -20.35
C ALA A 49 9.63 10.13 -20.82
N ARG A 50 10.81 9.96 -20.21
CA ARG A 50 12.02 10.76 -20.47
C ARG A 50 13.10 9.95 -21.21
N ARG A 51 14.01 10.65 -21.90
CA ARG A 51 15.09 10.00 -22.67
C ARG A 51 16.15 9.36 -21.72
N PRO A 52 16.62 8.13 -22.01
CA PRO A 52 17.42 7.31 -21.07
C PRO A 52 18.83 7.83 -20.74
N GLN A 53 19.35 8.78 -21.52
CA GLN A 53 20.78 9.13 -21.54
C GLN A 53 21.24 9.99 -20.34
N VAL A 54 20.31 10.60 -19.61
CA VAL A 54 20.59 11.55 -18.50
C VAL A 54 20.08 11.00 -17.14
N LEU A 55 19.53 9.79 -17.13
CA LEU A 55 18.69 9.30 -16.03
C LEU A 55 19.37 8.26 -15.13
N GLN A 56 20.58 7.79 -15.45
CA GLN A 56 21.24 6.70 -14.70
C GLN A 56 21.41 6.98 -13.19
N PRO A 57 22.05 8.07 -12.74
CA PRO A 57 22.20 8.33 -11.30
C PRO A 57 20.85 8.52 -10.60
N GLN A 58 19.87 9.11 -11.28
CA GLN A 58 18.54 9.29 -10.72
C GLN A 58 17.73 7.98 -10.69
N ARG A 59 18.00 7.04 -11.62
CA ARG A 59 17.42 5.69 -11.62
C ARG A 59 17.99 4.85 -10.49
N ASP A 60 19.29 4.95 -10.21
CA ASP A 60 19.93 4.30 -9.06
C ASP A 60 19.36 4.80 -7.73
N GLU A 61 19.19 6.11 -7.58
CA GLU A 61 18.56 6.71 -6.41
C GLU A 61 17.11 6.25 -6.25
N LEU A 62 16.33 6.26 -7.32
CA LEU A 62 14.95 5.78 -7.32
C LEU A 62 14.85 4.27 -6.99
N SER A 63 15.82 3.48 -7.45
CA SER A 63 15.93 2.06 -7.10
C SER A 63 16.30 1.85 -5.63
N HIS A 64 17.13 2.72 -5.06
CA HIS A 64 17.42 2.72 -3.63
C HIS A 64 16.18 3.04 -2.80
N LEU A 65 15.42 4.08 -3.17
CA LEU A 65 14.17 4.44 -2.50
C LEU A 65 13.12 3.32 -2.59
N HIS A 66 13.02 2.65 -3.73
CA HIS A 66 12.13 1.49 -3.88
C HIS A 66 12.52 0.34 -2.94
N ARG A 67 13.82 0.01 -2.84
CA ARG A 67 14.30 -1.00 -1.88
C ARG A 67 14.04 -0.60 -0.43
N GLN A 68 14.23 0.67 -0.08
CA GLN A 68 13.93 1.15 1.25
C GLN A 68 12.44 0.98 1.58
N TRP A 69 11.57 1.37 0.66
CA TRP A 69 10.12 1.20 0.83
C TRP A 69 9.71 -0.26 1.02
N LEU A 70 10.34 -1.21 0.30
CA LEU A 70 10.11 -2.65 0.51
C LEU A 70 10.52 -3.10 1.92
N SER A 71 11.66 -2.63 2.41
CA SER A 71 12.12 -2.91 3.79
C SER A 71 11.17 -2.33 4.84
N ASP A 72 10.69 -1.10 4.64
CA ASP A 72 9.75 -0.44 5.55
C ASP A 72 8.40 -1.17 5.56
N LEU A 73 7.95 -1.63 4.39
CA LEU A 73 6.73 -2.43 4.26
C LEU A 73 6.85 -3.78 4.99
N ASP A 74 7.99 -4.46 4.87
CA ASP A 74 8.23 -5.73 5.57
C ASP A 74 8.25 -5.52 7.08
N ALA A 75 8.94 -4.48 7.56
CA ALA A 75 8.97 -4.10 8.97
C ALA A 75 7.57 -3.75 9.51
N PHE A 76 6.73 -3.09 8.70
CA PHE A 76 5.34 -2.81 9.05
C PHE A 76 4.50 -4.09 9.18
N LYS A 77 4.61 -5.01 8.21
CA LYS A 77 3.91 -6.31 8.26
C LYS A 77 4.34 -7.13 9.48
N ASP A 78 5.63 -7.14 9.79
CA ASP A 78 6.14 -7.80 11.00
C ASP A 78 5.66 -7.14 12.29
N SER A 79 5.57 -5.81 12.32
CA SER A 79 5.01 -5.08 13.47
C SER A 79 3.54 -5.46 13.70
N LEU A 80 2.75 -5.62 12.64
CA LEU A 80 1.37 -6.09 12.73
C LEU A 80 1.29 -7.53 13.26
N ARG A 81 2.13 -8.44 12.73
CA ARG A 81 2.20 -9.84 13.19
C ARG A 81 2.55 -9.95 14.67
N ARG A 82 3.55 -9.21 15.14
CA ARG A 82 3.99 -9.22 16.55
C ARG A 82 2.94 -8.72 17.52
N GLN A 83 2.04 -7.85 17.05
CA GLN A 83 0.92 -7.33 17.85
C GLN A 83 -0.32 -8.23 17.80
N GLY A 84 -0.22 -9.40 17.14
CA GLY A 84 -1.33 -10.33 17.03
C GLY A 84 -2.45 -9.82 16.12
N ALA A 85 -2.11 -9.02 15.10
CA ALA A 85 -3.09 -8.59 14.10
C ALA A 85 -3.81 -9.83 13.51
N GLU A 86 -5.13 -9.71 13.36
CA GLU A 86 -5.93 -10.82 12.84
C GLU A 86 -5.44 -11.26 11.45
N PRO A 87 -5.50 -12.57 11.13
CA PRO A 87 -5.06 -13.09 9.83
C PRO A 87 -5.65 -12.33 8.64
N LYS A 88 -6.94 -11.98 8.73
CA LYS A 88 -7.67 -11.25 7.69
C LYS A 88 -7.13 -9.84 7.45
N VAL A 89 -6.63 -9.18 8.49
CA VAL A 89 -5.99 -7.85 8.38
C VAL A 89 -4.65 -7.99 7.66
N LEU A 90 -3.86 -9.01 8.01
CA LEU A 90 -2.59 -9.29 7.35
C LEU A 90 -2.79 -9.66 5.88
N GLU A 91 -3.80 -10.46 5.55
CA GLU A 91 -4.18 -10.78 4.17
C GLU A 91 -4.52 -9.52 3.38
N TYR A 92 -5.34 -8.63 3.95
CA TYR A 92 -5.69 -7.38 3.28
C TYR A 92 -4.49 -6.46 3.05
N VAL A 93 -3.64 -6.27 4.07
CA VAL A 93 -2.39 -5.51 3.95
C VAL A 93 -1.48 -6.14 2.88
N ASN A 94 -1.37 -7.46 2.86
CA ASN A 94 -0.58 -8.17 1.85
C ASN A 94 -1.13 -7.97 0.44
N GLU A 95 -2.45 -8.01 0.27
CA GLU A 95 -3.07 -7.78 -1.03
C GLU A 95 -2.82 -6.35 -1.52
N VAL A 96 -3.16 -5.34 -0.71
CA VAL A 96 -3.07 -3.93 -1.11
C VAL A 96 -1.62 -3.56 -1.42
N PHE A 97 -0.71 -3.80 -0.49
CA PHE A 97 0.69 -3.45 -0.70
C PHE A 97 1.39 -4.38 -1.69
N GLY A 98 0.93 -5.63 -1.84
CA GLY A 98 1.43 -6.56 -2.84
C GLY A 98 1.14 -6.08 -4.26
N ARG A 99 -0.08 -5.62 -4.53
CA ARG A 99 -0.45 -5.03 -5.84
C ARG A 99 0.37 -3.77 -6.14
N LEU A 100 0.60 -2.91 -5.13
CA LEU A 100 1.45 -1.73 -5.29
C LEU A 100 2.91 -2.10 -5.58
N ALA A 101 3.47 -3.06 -4.83
CA ALA A 101 4.83 -3.52 -5.03
C ALA A 101 5.03 -4.12 -6.42
N GLU A 102 4.06 -4.92 -6.90
CA GLU A 102 4.10 -5.49 -8.25
C GLU A 102 4.06 -4.40 -9.33
N ARG A 103 3.19 -3.41 -9.18
CA ARG A 103 3.08 -2.29 -10.12
C ARG A 103 4.35 -1.45 -10.16
N ILE A 104 4.93 -1.11 -9.01
CA ILE A 104 6.20 -0.37 -8.93
C ILE A 104 7.34 -1.21 -9.53
N LYS A 105 7.37 -2.53 -9.29
CA LYS A 105 8.36 -3.44 -9.89
C LYS A 105 8.29 -3.45 -11.42
N GLN A 106 7.09 -3.53 -12.00
CA GLN A 106 6.90 -3.45 -13.45
C GLN A 106 7.42 -2.13 -14.03
N LEU A 107 7.28 -1.03 -13.29
CA LEU A 107 7.78 0.28 -13.70
C LEU A 107 9.30 0.44 -13.50
N SER A 108 9.91 -0.29 -12.57
CA SER A 108 11.36 -0.19 -12.33
C SER A 108 12.23 -0.80 -13.44
N GLY A 109 11.65 -1.68 -14.25
CA GLY A 109 12.28 -2.29 -15.43
C GLY A 109 13.26 -3.40 -15.08
#